data_AF-A0A6G2DC22-F1
#
_entry.id   AF-A0A6G2DC22-F1
#
_cell.length_a   1.000
_cell.length_b   1.000
_cell.length_c   1.000
_cell.angle_alpha   90.00
_cell.angle_beta   90.00
_cell.angle_gamma   90.00
#
_symmetry.space_group_name_H-M   'P 1'
#
loop_
_entity.id
_entity.type
_entity.pdbx_description
1 polymer ?
#
loop_
_entity_poly.entity_id
_entity_poly.type
_entity_poly.pdbx_seq_one_letter_code
_entity_poly.pdbx_strand_id
1 'polypeptide(L)'
;MNKAKELLKELQNLDMDIQSRIDEINELEAGLLSSPKWTDVKVQGGQTRKVDDVYTQLVVMKEAIEQDTKEVINRKLELGRMINRLKNPKYRAVF
;
A
#
# COMPACT_ATOMS: atom_id res chain seq x y z
N MET A 1 -10.06 23.66 5.78
CA MET A 1 -8.90 23.05 6.46
C MET A 1 -7.62 23.60 5.84
N ASN A 2 -6.45 23.46 6.48
CA ASN A 2 -5.18 23.91 5.89
C ASN A 2 -4.66 22.80 4.97
N LYS A 3 -4.34 23.13 3.71
CA LYS A 3 -3.83 22.21 2.68
C LYS A 3 -2.65 21.34 3.16
N ALA A 4 -1.77 21.86 4.02
CA ALA A 4 -0.68 21.06 4.59
C ALA A 4 -1.17 19.94 5.52
N LYS A 5 -2.24 20.18 6.30
CA LYS A 5 -2.86 19.16 7.16
C LYS A 5 -3.59 18.10 6.35
N GLU A 6 -4.21 18.49 5.24
CA GLU A 6 -4.84 17.56 4.29
C GLU A 6 -3.79 16.63 3.66
N LEU A 7 -2.67 17.19 3.16
CA LEU A 7 -1.55 16.40 2.62
C LEU A 7 -0.95 15.45 3.65
N LEU A 8 -0.80 15.87 4.91
CA LEU A 8 -0.32 14.98 5.98
C LEU A 8 -1.29 13.82 6.23
N LYS A 9 -2.60 14.09 6.22
CA LYS A 9 -3.62 13.05 6.38
C LYS A 9 -3.64 12.09 5.18
N GLU A 10 -3.52 12.61 3.95
CA GLU A 10 -3.39 11.81 2.74
C GLU A 10 -2.17 10.88 2.81
N LEU A 11 -1.01 11.40 3.25
CA LEU A 11 0.21 10.62 3.43
C LEU A 11 0.03 9.49 4.47
N GLN A 12 -0.62 9.79 5.60
CA GLN A 12 -0.90 8.77 6.63
C GLN A 12 -1.84 7.67 6.12
N ASN A 13 -2.85 8.03 5.34
CA ASN A 13 -3.77 7.06 4.75
C ASN A 13 -3.05 6.18 3.73
N LEU A 14 -2.23 6.76 2.85
CA LEU A 14 -1.46 6.02 1.86
C LEU A 14 -0.47 5.04 2.51
N ASP A 15 0.21 5.45 3.59
CA ASP A 15 1.10 4.55 4.33
C ASP A 15 0.32 3.37 4.94
N MET A 16 -0.89 3.60 5.46
CA MET A 16 -1.76 2.54 5.99
C MET A 16 -2.25 1.58 4.89
N ASP A 17 -2.66 2.12 3.73
CA ASP A 17 -3.12 1.33 2.60
C ASP A 17 -1.99 0.44 2.04
N ILE A 18 -0.78 1.00 1.90
CA ILE A 18 0.41 0.25 1.47
C ILE A 18 0.70 -0.89 2.45
N GLN A 19 0.69 -0.62 3.76
CA GLN A 19 0.98 -1.66 4.76
C GLN A 19 -0.08 -2.77 4.75
N SER A 20 -1.36 -2.41 4.64
CA SER A 20 -2.44 -3.40 4.54
C SER A 20 -2.28 -4.33 3.33
N ARG A 21 -1.87 -3.78 2.18
CA ARG A 21 -1.62 -4.58 0.96
C ARG A 21 -0.39 -5.48 1.10
N ILE A 22 0.65 -5.03 1.80
CA ILE A 22 1.84 -5.85 2.10
C ILE A 22 1.44 -7.03 2.99
N ASP A 23 0.64 -6.79 4.01
CA ASP A 23 0.19 -7.84 4.94
C ASP A 23 -0.65 -8.91 4.21
N GLU A 24 -1.56 -8.47 3.33
CA GLU A 24 -2.37 -9.38 2.50
C GLU A 24 -1.53 -10.18 1.49
N ILE A 25 -0.50 -9.57 0.88
CA ILE A 25 0.48 -10.32 0.05
C ILE A 25 1.19 -11.39 0.88
N ASN A 26 1.66 -11.06 2.08
CA ASN A 26 2.36 -12.00 2.95
C ASN A 26 1.47 -13.19 3.34
N GLU A 27 0.19 -12.95 3.62
CA GLU A 27 -0.78 -14.00 3.92
C GLU A 27 -1.01 -14.92 2.71
N LEU A 28 -1.18 -14.34 1.51
CA LEU A 28 -1.35 -15.11 0.28
C LEU A 28 -0.11 -15.94 -0.06
N GLU A 29 1.09 -15.37 0.05
CA GLU A 29 2.35 -16.08 -0.19
C GLU A 29 2.59 -17.21 0.83
N ALA A 30 2.27 -16.99 2.11
CA ALA A 30 2.32 -18.04 3.13
C ALA A 30 1.31 -19.18 2.86
N GLY A 31 0.11 -18.85 2.37
CA GLY A 31 -0.89 -19.82 1.94
C GLY A 31 -0.44 -20.66 0.73
N LEU A 32 0.33 -20.08 -0.18
CA LEU A 32 0.92 -20.80 -1.32
C LEU A 32 2.02 -21.77 -0.85
N LEU A 33 2.91 -21.32 0.04
CA LEU A 33 4.06 -22.12 0.51
C LEU A 33 3.66 -23.26 1.45
N SER A 34 2.60 -23.08 2.23
CA SER A 34 2.15 -24.07 3.24
C SER A 34 1.32 -25.23 2.67
N SER A 35 0.95 -25.19 1.39
CA SER A 35 0.00 -26.17 0.84
C SER A 35 0.67 -27.30 0.06
N PRO A 36 0.33 -28.59 0.31
CA PRO A 36 1.17 -29.73 -0.09
C PRO A 36 1.07 -30.17 -1.56
N LYS A 37 0.64 -29.30 -2.49
CA LYS A 37 0.28 -29.48 -3.92
C LYS A 37 -1.19 -29.17 -4.14
N TRP A 38 -1.46 -27.97 -4.65
CA TRP A 38 -2.79 -27.61 -5.12
C TRP A 38 -3.10 -28.30 -6.47
N THR A 39 -3.38 -29.60 -6.47
CA THR A 39 -4.33 -30.14 -7.45
C THR A 39 -5.71 -29.76 -6.95
N ASP A 40 -6.34 -28.76 -7.59
CA ASP A 40 -7.70 -28.28 -7.35
C ASP A 40 -8.16 -28.46 -5.89
N VAL A 41 -7.60 -27.68 -4.97
CA VAL A 41 -7.98 -27.79 -3.54
C VAL A 41 -9.45 -27.40 -3.41
N LYS A 42 -10.32 -28.41 -3.42
CA LYS A 42 -11.64 -28.33 -2.80
C LYS A 42 -11.42 -28.06 -1.32
N VAL A 43 -11.39 -26.80 -0.92
CA VAL A 43 -11.77 -26.45 0.45
C VAL A 43 -13.23 -26.88 0.61
N GLN A 44 -13.46 -27.93 1.40
CA GLN A 44 -14.80 -28.37 1.77
C GLN A 44 -15.53 -27.18 2.40
N GLY A 45 -16.37 -26.49 1.61
CA GLY A 45 -17.22 -25.37 2.05
C GLY A 45 -16.84 -23.97 1.54
N GLY A 46 -15.70 -23.79 0.84
CA GLY A 46 -15.26 -22.48 0.32
C GLY A 46 -15.29 -22.41 -1.21
N GLN A 47 -15.53 -21.20 -1.76
CA GLN A 47 -15.49 -20.94 -3.21
C GLN A 47 -14.09 -21.33 -3.75
N THR A 48 -14.05 -22.18 -4.78
CA THR A 48 -12.79 -22.69 -5.36
C THR A 48 -12.00 -21.53 -5.97
N ARG A 49 -10.82 -21.20 -5.42
CA ARG A 49 -9.86 -20.27 -6.04
C ARG A 49 -8.78 -21.06 -6.75
N LYS A 50 -8.54 -20.79 -8.03
CA LYS A 50 -7.46 -21.45 -8.77
C LYS A 50 -6.13 -20.76 -8.43
N VAL A 51 -5.03 -21.52 -8.51
CA VAL A 51 -3.67 -20.99 -8.25
C VAL A 51 -3.34 -19.80 -9.15
N ASP A 52 -3.76 -19.85 -10.42
CA ASP A 52 -3.59 -18.75 -11.38
C ASP A 52 -4.33 -17.47 -10.96
N ASP A 53 -5.50 -17.60 -10.31
CA ASP A 53 -6.27 -16.46 -9.80
C ASP A 53 -5.51 -15.79 -8.64
N VAL A 54 -4.84 -16.58 -7.78
CA VAL A 54 -4.01 -16.07 -6.68
C VAL A 54 -2.78 -15.35 -7.21
N TYR A 55 -2.10 -15.92 -8.22
CA TYR A 55 -0.98 -15.22 -8.87
C TYR A 55 -1.42 -13.91 -9.53
N THR A 56 -2.57 -13.91 -10.19
CA THR A 56 -3.13 -12.69 -10.79
C THR A 56 -3.41 -11.63 -9.71
N GLN A 57 -4.00 -12.03 -8.58
CA GLN A 57 -4.22 -11.14 -7.43
C GLN A 57 -2.90 -10.56 -6.89
N LEU A 58 -1.88 -11.41 -6.69
CA LEU A 58 -0.57 -10.96 -6.23
C LEU A 58 0.07 -9.93 -7.18
N VAL A 59 -0.02 -10.12 -8.49
CA VAL A 59 0.50 -9.17 -9.49
C VAL A 59 -0.24 -7.83 -9.38
N VAL A 60 -1.57 -7.85 -9.39
CA VAL A 60 -2.40 -6.63 -9.30
C VAL A 60 -2.11 -5.86 -8.00
N MET A 61 -1.96 -6.56 -6.88
CA MET A 61 -1.65 -5.94 -5.59
C MET A 61 -0.25 -5.31 -5.57
N LYS A 62 0.76 -5.97 -6.16
CA LYS A 62 2.12 -5.43 -6.29
C LYS A 62 2.13 -4.17 -7.17
N GLU A 63 1.39 -4.18 -8.28
CA GLU A 63 1.22 -2.99 -9.14
C GLU A 63 0.54 -1.84 -8.39
N ALA A 64 -0.48 -2.11 -7.58
CA ALA A 64 -1.14 -1.09 -6.76
C ALA A 64 -0.19 -0.47 -5.74
N ILE A 65 0.63 -1.28 -5.05
CA ILE A 65 1.66 -0.78 -4.12
C ILE A 65 2.66 0.13 -4.84
N GLU A 66 3.11 -0.24 -6.05
CA GLU A 66 4.00 0.61 -6.84
C GLU A 66 3.37 1.96 -7.19
N GLN A 67 2.08 1.99 -7.53
CA GLN A 67 1.35 3.22 -7.82
C GLN A 67 1.19 4.09 -6.57
N ASP A 68 0.74 3.50 -5.45
CA ASP A 68 0.55 4.20 -4.17
C ASP A 68 1.89 4.78 -3.67
N THR A 69 3.00 4.04 -3.84
CA THR A 69 4.35 4.51 -3.50
C THR A 69 4.78 5.72 -4.33
N LYS A 70 4.49 5.73 -5.65
CA LYS A 70 4.75 6.89 -6.51
C LYS A 70 3.97 8.11 -6.03
N GLU A 71 2.73 7.90 -5.60
CA GLU A 71 1.88 8.98 -5.08
C GLU A 71 2.41 9.53 -3.75
N VAL A 72 2.84 8.67 -2.83
CA VAL A 72 3.51 9.09 -1.57
C VAL A 72 4.70 10.01 -1.86
N ILE A 73 5.55 9.66 -2.83
CA ILE A 73 6.70 10.49 -3.23
C ILE A 73 6.23 11.86 -3.73
N ASN A 74 5.24 11.90 -4.61
CA ASN A 74 4.69 13.15 -5.14
C ASN A 74 4.15 14.06 -4.03
N ARG A 75 3.40 13.50 -3.09
CA ARG A 75 2.82 14.24 -1.95
C ARG A 75 3.88 14.74 -0.99
N LYS A 76 4.91 13.94 -0.69
CA LYS A 76 6.07 14.38 0.11
C LYS A 76 6.81 15.54 -0.56
N LEU A 77 7.00 15.50 -1.87
CA LEU A 77 7.62 16.60 -2.64
C LEU A 77 6.76 17.87 -2.60
N GLU A 78 5.44 17.77 -2.73
CA GLU A 78 4.54 18.91 -2.63
C GLU A 78 4.61 19.56 -1.24
N LEU A 79 4.53 18.74 -0.19
CA LEU A 79 4.64 19.21 1.19
C LEU A 79 5.99 19.90 1.44
N GLY A 80 7.09 19.31 0.98
CA GLY A 80 8.43 19.91 1.05
C GLY A 80 8.52 21.28 0.37
N ARG A 81 7.91 21.44 -0.81
CA ARG A 81 7.84 22.74 -1.51
C ARG A 81 7.05 23.77 -0.71
N MET A 82 5.96 23.37 -0.06
CA MET A 82 5.17 24.26 0.80
C MET A 82 5.97 24.71 2.02
N ILE A 83 6.67 23.80 2.69
CA ILE A 83 7.54 24.09 3.84
C ILE A 83 8.64 25.10 3.44
N ASN A 84 9.28 24.89 2.29
CA ASN A 84 10.34 25.77 1.81
C ASN A 84 9.86 27.20 1.52
N ARG A 85 8.58 27.40 1.20
CA ARG A 85 7.98 28.73 1.02
C ARG A 85 7.71 29.46 2.33
N LEU A 86 7.82 28.80 3.49
CA LEU A 86 7.69 29.45 4.79
C LEU A 86 8.88 30.39 5.02
N LYS A 87 8.60 31.70 5.11
CA LYS A 87 9.62 32.74 5.29
C LYS A 87 10.36 32.64 6.62
N ASN A 88 9.69 32.17 7.67
CA ASN A 88 10.29 32.04 9.00
C ASN A 88 10.81 30.60 9.21
N PRO A 89 12.12 30.41 9.43
CA PRO A 89 12.73 29.09 9.64
C PRO A 89 12.13 28.29 10.79
N LYS A 90 11.61 28.96 11.84
CA LYS A 90 11.01 28.28 13.01
C LYS A 90 9.77 27.45 12.67
N TYR A 91 9.07 27.74 11.57
CA TYR A 91 7.89 27.00 11.13
C TYR A 91 8.19 25.92 10.09
N ARG A 92 9.47 25.71 9.73
CA ARG A 92 9.86 24.69 8.74
C ARG A 92 10.05 23.30 9.32
N ALA A 93 10.04 23.16 10.64
CA ALA A 93 10.21 21.87 11.28
C ALA A 93 8.87 21.10 11.25
N VAL A 94 8.86 19.98 10.55
CA VAL A 94 7.79 18.98 10.62
C VAL A 94 8.38 17.81 11.38
N PHE A 95 7.88 17.60 12.61
CA PHE A 95 8.19 16.45 13.45
C PHE A 95 6.92 15.63 13.62
#